data_AF-A0A5D3D8F5-F1
#
_entry.id   AF-A0A5D3D8F5-F1
#
_cell.length_a   1.000
_cell.length_b   1.000
_cell.length_c   1.000
_cell.angle_alpha   90.00
_cell.angle_beta   90.00
_cell.angle_gamma   90.00
#
_symmetry.space_group_name_H-M   'P 1'
#
loop_
_entity.id
_entity.type
_entity.pdbx_description
1 polymer ?
#
loop_
_entity_poly.entity_id
_entity_poly.type
_entity_poly.pdbx_seq_one_letter_code
_entity_poly.pdbx_strand_id
1 'polypeptide(L)'
;MKKDSRDAPENVLRYKLDMCSKYGQVVKALELYDEARSDGVQLILHHYNVLLYLCSSPSLLETSGANNLLSVVLSRGLEIYQQMITDKVSPNEATFTSLARIAGAMDDPEMAFSLVKQMEDYHIAPRLRSYGPALFGFCRKLMPEGAYEVDSHMLASAVEPEEPELSALLKLSSDVKRADKVYELLHRLRRTVRQVSEPTAKVIEDWFNSESASEVGKKHWDVNKVREGIVRRGGGWHGEGWLGSGKWRLVRTGIDDNGVCHSCAQKLVCIDIDPKETEDFASSLTKLANQRVKDNFGKFRV
;
A
#
# COMPACT_ATOMS: atom_id res chain seq x y z
N MET A 1 31.28 -21.84 33.31
CA MET A 1 30.02 -21.12 33.60
C MET A 1 29.35 -20.57 32.33
N LYS A 2 29.17 -21.37 31.27
CA LYS A 2 28.43 -21.00 30.03
C LYS A 2 27.37 -22.04 29.62
N LYS A 3 27.15 -23.07 30.45
CA LYS A 3 26.30 -24.23 30.10
C LYS A 3 24.82 -23.97 30.44
N ASP A 4 24.56 -23.33 31.59
CA ASP A 4 23.20 -23.09 32.09
C ASP A 4 22.33 -22.18 31.21
N SER A 5 22.92 -21.31 30.39
CA SER A 5 22.15 -20.45 29.48
C SER A 5 21.66 -21.16 28.21
N ARG A 6 22.31 -22.26 27.78
CA ARG A 6 21.91 -22.98 26.56
C ARG A 6 20.75 -23.95 26.78
N ASP A 7 20.66 -24.49 27.99
CA ASP A 7 19.67 -25.50 28.36
C ASP A 7 18.36 -24.89 28.93
N ALA A 8 18.30 -23.56 29.02
CA ALA A 8 17.10 -22.86 29.47
C ALA A 8 15.92 -23.16 28.53
N PRO A 9 14.71 -23.48 29.05
CA PRO A 9 13.57 -23.91 28.25
C PRO A 9 13.23 -22.98 27.09
N GLU A 10 13.38 -21.66 27.29
CA GLU A 10 13.19 -20.65 26.27
C GLU A 10 14.18 -20.75 25.10
N ASN A 11 15.45 -21.06 25.36
CA ASN A 11 16.48 -21.17 24.32
C ASN A 11 16.35 -22.48 23.54
N VAL A 12 15.90 -23.55 24.22
CA VAL A 12 15.54 -24.82 23.57
C VAL A 12 14.35 -24.61 22.64
N LEU A 13 13.30 -23.93 23.10
CA LEU A 13 12.13 -23.62 22.28
C LEU A 13 12.50 -22.77 21.07
N ARG A 14 13.31 -21.72 21.27
CA ARG A 14 13.84 -20.89 20.17
C ARG A 14 14.49 -21.73 19.07
N TYR A 15 15.41 -22.61 19.44
CA TYR A 15 16.09 -23.47 18.47
C TYR A 15 15.09 -24.38 17.72
N LYS A 16 14.15 -25.00 18.44
CA LYS A 16 13.13 -25.86 17.82
C LYS A 16 12.24 -25.08 16.84
N LEU A 17 11.82 -23.86 17.19
CA LEU A 17 11.02 -22.99 16.33
C LEU A 17 11.81 -22.49 15.12
N ASP A 18 13.08 -22.13 15.28
CA ASP A 18 13.96 -21.74 14.16
C ASP A 18 14.11 -22.89 13.15
N MET A 19 14.24 -24.13 13.65
CA MET A 19 14.26 -25.33 12.79
C MET A 19 12.93 -25.55 12.07
N CYS A 20 11.79 -25.33 12.74
CA CYS A 20 10.48 -25.40 12.11
C CYS A 20 10.33 -24.33 11.02
N SER A 21 10.80 -23.10 11.27
CA SER A 21 10.79 -22.01 10.29
C SER A 21 11.64 -22.33 9.07
N LYS A 22 12.81 -22.94 9.25
CA LYS A 22 13.72 -23.31 8.17
C LYS A 22 13.13 -24.39 7.24
N TYR A 23 12.38 -25.33 7.80
CA TYR A 23 11.77 -26.43 7.05
C TYR A 23 10.27 -26.25 6.77
N GLY A 24 9.70 -25.10 7.13
CA GLY A 24 8.30 -24.80 6.91
C GLY A 24 7.30 -25.68 7.67
N GLN A 25 7.69 -26.19 8.84
CA GLN A 25 6.89 -27.14 9.61
C GLN A 25 5.88 -26.42 10.52
N VAL A 26 4.84 -25.83 9.94
CA VAL A 26 3.86 -25.01 10.68
C VAL A 26 3.09 -25.81 11.73
N VAL A 27 2.60 -27.02 11.40
CA VAL A 27 1.83 -27.87 12.33
C VAL A 27 2.67 -28.21 13.56
N LYS A 28 3.93 -28.62 13.34
CA LYS A 28 4.87 -28.91 14.43
C LYS A 28 5.19 -27.68 15.27
N ALA A 29 5.29 -26.50 14.66
CA ALA A 29 5.51 -25.26 15.41
C ALA A 29 4.33 -24.94 16.33
N LEU A 30 3.10 -25.21 15.89
CA LEU A 30 1.90 -25.06 16.73
C LEU A 30 1.87 -26.07 17.88
N GLU A 31 2.24 -27.33 17.64
CA GLU A 31 2.38 -28.35 18.70
C GLU A 31 3.42 -27.92 19.75
N LEU A 32 4.57 -27.40 19.30
CA LEU A 32 5.61 -26.89 20.20
C LEU A 32 5.15 -25.67 21.01
N TYR A 33 4.29 -24.83 20.42
CA TYR A 33 3.67 -23.73 21.14
C TYR A 33 2.71 -24.23 22.23
N ASP A 34 1.88 -25.22 21.92
CA ASP A 34 0.91 -25.81 22.86
C ASP A 34 1.62 -26.56 24.01
N GLU A 35 2.70 -27.28 23.71
CA GLU A 35 3.60 -27.92 24.68
C GLU A 35 4.26 -26.87 25.60
N ALA A 36 4.91 -25.86 25.02
CA ALA A 36 5.56 -24.80 25.78
C ALA A 36 4.58 -24.03 26.69
N ARG A 37 3.33 -23.87 26.24
CA ARG A 37 2.28 -23.24 27.04
C ARG A 37 1.86 -24.11 28.21
N SER A 38 1.70 -25.41 27.99
CA SER A 38 1.33 -26.39 29.03
C SER A 38 2.43 -26.54 30.08
N ASP A 39 3.70 -26.48 29.66
CA ASP A 39 4.87 -26.57 30.53
C ASP A 39 5.20 -25.26 31.27
N GLY A 40 4.43 -24.20 31.03
CA GLY A 40 4.62 -22.90 31.70
C GLY A 40 5.87 -22.15 31.24
N VAL A 41 6.40 -22.44 30.04
CA VAL A 41 7.53 -21.73 29.46
C VAL A 41 7.13 -20.27 29.16
N GLN A 42 7.99 -19.32 29.52
CA GLN A 42 7.78 -17.92 29.19
C GLN A 42 8.17 -17.66 27.73
N LEU A 43 7.20 -17.27 26.90
CA LEU A 43 7.47 -16.93 25.51
C LEU A 43 7.98 -15.49 25.38
N ILE A 44 9.01 -15.31 24.55
CA ILE A 44 9.58 -14.00 24.23
C ILE A 44 9.18 -13.58 22.81
N LEU A 45 9.42 -12.31 22.47
CA LEU A 45 9.12 -11.72 21.15
C LEU A 45 9.60 -12.59 19.97
N HIS A 46 10.79 -13.19 20.07
CA HIS A 46 11.31 -14.06 19.00
C HIS A 46 10.42 -15.27 18.74
N HIS A 47 9.93 -15.94 19.78
CA HIS A 47 9.07 -17.12 19.64
C HIS A 47 7.76 -16.75 18.93
N TYR A 48 7.12 -15.68 19.38
CA TYR A 48 5.90 -15.17 18.77
C TYR A 48 6.09 -14.79 17.30
N ASN A 49 7.15 -14.06 16.98
CA ASN A 49 7.40 -13.64 15.59
C ASN A 49 7.64 -14.83 14.66
N VAL A 50 8.35 -15.87 15.10
CA VAL A 50 8.54 -17.09 14.27
C VAL A 50 7.22 -17.84 14.06
N LEU A 51 6.41 -17.98 15.11
CA LEU A 51 5.09 -18.62 15.01
C LEU A 51 4.17 -17.86 14.06
N LEU A 52 4.06 -16.55 14.22
CA LEU A 52 3.25 -15.69 13.36
C LEU A 52 3.77 -15.71 11.92
N TYR A 53 5.08 -15.70 11.71
CA TYR A 53 5.66 -15.83 10.38
C TYR A 53 5.26 -17.14 9.69
N LEU A 54 5.34 -18.26 10.39
CA LEU A 54 4.95 -19.57 9.89
C LEU A 54 3.45 -19.64 9.56
N CYS A 55 2.60 -19.09 10.43
CA CYS A 55 1.16 -18.94 10.16
C CYS A 55 0.88 -18.05 8.93
N SER A 56 1.74 -17.07 8.66
CA SER A 56 1.58 -16.08 7.59
C SER A 56 2.14 -16.49 6.22
N SER A 57 2.64 -17.72 6.08
CA SER A 57 3.29 -18.22 4.86
C SER A 57 2.54 -19.45 4.31
N PRO A 58 1.47 -19.23 3.50
CA PRO A 58 0.59 -20.30 3.02
C PRO A 58 1.25 -21.30 2.07
N SER A 59 2.38 -20.94 1.46
CA SER A 59 3.18 -21.79 0.57
C SER A 59 3.74 -23.05 1.24
N LEU A 60 3.54 -23.20 2.56
CA LEU A 60 3.92 -24.38 3.33
C LEU A 60 2.78 -25.41 3.47
N LEU A 61 1.59 -25.11 2.97
CA LEU A 61 0.37 -25.92 3.10
C LEU A 61 -0.11 -26.49 1.75
N GLU A 62 0.76 -26.54 0.73
CA GLU A 62 0.48 -27.14 -0.58
C GLU A 62 0.18 -28.66 -0.47
N THR A 63 -1.05 -29.00 -0.09
CA THR A 63 -1.66 -30.29 -0.39
C THR A 63 -3.14 -30.11 -0.72
N SER A 64 -3.52 -30.64 -1.87
CA SER A 64 -4.87 -30.63 -2.43
C SER A 64 -5.85 -31.30 -1.45
N GLY A 65 -6.68 -30.48 -0.77
CA GLY A 65 -7.62 -30.91 0.27
C GLY A 65 -7.62 -30.01 1.54
N ALA A 66 -6.70 -29.05 1.64
CA ALA A 66 -6.34 -28.32 2.86
C ALA A 66 -7.07 -26.99 3.15
N ASN A 67 -8.23 -26.68 2.53
CA ASN A 67 -8.91 -25.40 2.79
C ASN A 67 -9.27 -25.21 4.28
N ASN A 68 -9.60 -26.29 4.99
CA ASN A 68 -9.87 -26.25 6.43
C ASN A 68 -8.59 -26.12 7.28
N LEU A 69 -7.45 -26.64 6.81
CA LEU A 69 -6.19 -26.52 7.55
C LEU A 69 -5.62 -25.10 7.45
N LEU A 70 -5.73 -24.46 6.28
CA LEU A 70 -5.30 -23.08 6.10
C LEU A 70 -6.09 -22.13 6.99
N SER A 71 -7.43 -22.24 7.01
CA SER A 71 -8.25 -21.42 7.90
C SER A 71 -7.90 -21.63 9.37
N VAL A 72 -7.69 -22.88 9.81
CA VAL A 72 -7.26 -23.19 11.17
C VAL A 72 -5.89 -22.57 11.49
N VAL A 73 -4.90 -22.67 10.59
CA VAL A 73 -3.57 -22.10 10.82
C VAL A 73 -3.62 -20.57 10.91
N LEU A 74 -4.42 -19.92 10.09
CA LEU A 74 -4.59 -18.46 10.11
C LEU A 74 -5.28 -18.02 11.41
N SER A 75 -6.36 -18.69 11.81
CA SER A 75 -7.04 -18.45 13.09
C SER A 75 -6.11 -18.66 14.29
N ARG A 76 -5.33 -19.74 14.30
CA ARG A 76 -4.32 -20.00 15.33
C ARG A 76 -3.26 -18.89 15.38
N GLY A 77 -2.88 -18.32 14.23
CA GLY A 77 -1.98 -17.16 14.19
C GLY A 77 -2.55 -15.94 14.91
N LEU A 78 -3.84 -15.64 14.74
CA LEU A 78 -4.51 -14.56 15.47
C LEU A 78 -4.61 -14.85 16.97
N GLU A 79 -4.94 -16.09 17.35
CA GLU A 79 -4.97 -16.51 18.76
C GLU A 79 -3.60 -16.34 19.42
N ILE A 80 -2.53 -16.74 18.73
CA ILE A 80 -1.14 -16.56 19.20
C ILE A 80 -0.81 -15.08 19.39
N TYR A 81 -1.29 -14.20 18.50
CA TYR A 81 -1.14 -12.76 18.68
C TYR A 81 -1.90 -12.23 19.89
N GLN A 82 -3.15 -12.63 20.09
CA GLN A 82 -3.91 -12.24 21.30
C GLN A 82 -3.22 -12.72 22.58
N GLN A 83 -2.62 -13.91 22.54
CA GLN A 83 -1.82 -14.42 23.65
C GLN A 83 -0.55 -13.59 23.85
N MET A 84 0.14 -13.16 22.79
CA MET A 84 1.31 -12.28 22.88
C MET A 84 0.98 -10.97 23.63
N ILE A 85 -0.18 -10.37 23.33
CA ILE A 85 -0.66 -9.17 24.01
C ILE A 85 -0.98 -9.46 25.48
N THR A 86 -1.66 -10.58 25.75
CA THR A 86 -1.97 -11.05 27.12
C THR A 86 -0.71 -11.27 27.96
N ASP A 87 0.33 -11.85 27.36
CA ASP A 87 1.64 -12.08 27.96
C ASP A 87 2.46 -10.78 28.11
N LYS A 88 1.91 -9.62 27.68
CA LYS A 88 2.54 -8.30 27.71
C LYS A 88 3.85 -8.22 26.92
N VAL A 89 3.96 -9.02 25.86
CA VAL A 89 5.09 -8.98 24.95
C VAL A 89 4.80 -7.95 23.87
N SER A 90 5.56 -6.86 23.82
CA SER A 90 5.33 -5.77 22.87
C SER A 90 5.55 -6.23 21.41
N PRO A 91 4.55 -6.08 20.52
CA PRO A 91 4.70 -6.27 19.08
C PRO A 91 5.79 -5.39 18.48
N ASN A 92 6.33 -5.84 17.34
CA ASN A 92 7.22 -5.04 16.51
C ASN A 92 6.79 -5.06 15.03
N GLU A 93 7.56 -4.41 14.16
CA GLU A 93 7.29 -4.35 12.73
C GLU A 93 7.11 -5.74 12.08
N ALA A 94 7.90 -6.74 12.51
CA ALA A 94 7.81 -8.09 11.98
C ALA A 94 6.49 -8.76 12.40
N THR A 95 6.06 -8.56 13.65
CA THR A 95 4.76 -9.03 14.16
C THR A 95 3.61 -8.54 13.27
N PHE A 96 3.53 -7.23 13.03
CA PHE A 96 2.48 -6.64 12.20
C PHE A 96 2.59 -7.02 10.73
N THR A 97 3.80 -7.22 10.20
CA THR A 97 4.00 -7.71 8.83
C THR A 97 3.43 -9.12 8.67
N SER A 98 3.65 -10.01 9.64
CA SER A 98 3.06 -11.36 9.64
C SER A 98 1.54 -11.32 9.78
N LEU A 99 1.00 -10.47 10.65
CA LEU A 99 -0.44 -10.32 10.83
C LEU A 99 -1.14 -9.77 9.58
N ALA A 100 -0.52 -8.80 8.89
CA ALA A 100 -1.05 -8.28 7.63
C ALA A 100 -1.13 -9.36 6.54
N ARG A 101 -0.14 -10.27 6.48
CA ARG A 101 -0.17 -11.43 5.57
C ARG A 101 -1.26 -12.44 5.96
N ILE A 102 -1.45 -12.68 7.26
CA ILE A 102 -2.54 -13.55 7.76
C ILE A 102 -3.90 -12.96 7.37
N ALA A 103 -4.14 -11.67 7.66
CA ALA A 103 -5.36 -10.96 7.30
C ALA A 103 -5.62 -10.96 5.79
N GLY A 104 -4.58 -10.75 4.98
CA GLY A 104 -4.66 -10.86 3.52
C GLY A 104 -5.03 -12.26 3.04
N ALA A 105 -4.50 -13.32 3.68
CA ALA A 105 -4.81 -14.71 3.33
C ALA A 105 -6.22 -15.14 3.77
N MET A 106 -6.77 -14.54 4.83
CA MET A 106 -8.18 -14.71 5.23
C MET A 106 -9.14 -13.88 4.35
N ASP A 107 -8.60 -13.00 3.50
CA ASP A 107 -9.36 -12.01 2.72
C ASP A 107 -10.26 -11.15 3.61
N ASP A 108 -9.78 -10.74 4.79
CA ASP A 108 -10.49 -9.89 5.76
C ASP A 108 -9.87 -8.47 5.80
N PRO A 109 -10.37 -7.52 5.00
CA PRO A 109 -9.80 -6.17 4.93
C PRO A 109 -10.06 -5.33 6.17
N GLU A 110 -11.18 -5.52 6.87
CA GLU A 110 -11.50 -4.85 8.12
C GLU A 110 -10.50 -5.22 9.22
N MET A 111 -10.21 -6.51 9.36
CA MET A 111 -9.19 -6.98 10.27
C MET A 111 -7.81 -6.45 9.87
N ALA A 112 -7.45 -6.54 8.60
CA ALA A 112 -6.19 -5.99 8.10
C ALA A 112 -6.03 -4.51 8.47
N PHE A 113 -7.09 -3.71 8.32
CA PHE A 113 -7.03 -2.29 8.62
C PHE A 113 -6.96 -2.01 10.12
N SER A 114 -7.71 -2.75 10.95
CA SER A 114 -7.63 -2.61 12.40
C SER A 114 -6.23 -2.91 12.95
N LEU A 115 -5.55 -3.91 12.38
CA LEU A 115 -4.16 -4.23 12.70
C LEU A 115 -3.19 -3.09 12.34
N VAL A 116 -3.43 -2.39 11.21
CA VAL A 116 -2.61 -1.23 10.83
C VAL A 116 -2.82 -0.07 11.80
N LYS A 117 -4.06 0.22 12.20
CA LYS A 117 -4.36 1.24 13.20
C LYS A 117 -3.67 0.95 14.54
N GLN A 118 -3.68 -0.31 14.97
CA GLN A 118 -2.99 -0.73 16.20
C GLN A 118 -1.48 -0.51 16.16
N MET A 119 -0.84 -0.39 14.99
CA MET A 119 0.60 -0.10 14.92
C MET A 119 0.95 1.22 15.60
N GLU A 120 0.06 2.22 15.51
CA GLU A 120 0.25 3.54 16.12
C GLU A 120 0.25 3.47 17.66
N ASP A 121 -0.60 2.62 18.24
CA ASP A 121 -0.66 2.37 19.68
C ASP A 121 0.66 1.83 20.24
N TYR A 122 1.45 1.14 19.39
CA TYR A 122 2.78 0.63 19.73
C TYR A 122 3.93 1.53 19.25
N HIS A 123 3.63 2.75 18.79
CA HIS A 123 4.60 3.68 18.23
C HIS A 123 5.40 3.11 17.04
N ILE A 124 4.75 2.25 16.24
CA ILE A 124 5.33 1.68 15.03
C ILE A 124 4.71 2.39 13.83
N ALA A 125 5.53 3.06 13.04
CA ALA A 125 5.06 3.71 11.82
C ALA A 125 4.61 2.66 10.78
N PRO A 126 3.35 2.70 10.30
CA PRO A 126 2.92 1.91 9.16
C PRO A 126 3.76 2.20 7.91
N ARG A 127 3.86 1.22 7.02
CA ARG A 127 4.47 1.40 5.68
C ARG A 127 3.43 1.13 4.61
N LEU A 128 3.70 1.53 3.37
CA LEU A 128 2.81 1.27 2.23
C LEU A 128 2.34 -0.19 2.17
N ARG A 129 3.28 -1.13 2.31
CA ARG A 129 2.98 -2.59 2.32
C ARG A 129 2.06 -3.06 3.45
N SER A 130 1.96 -2.31 4.55
CA SER A 130 1.06 -2.65 5.66
C SER A 130 -0.40 -2.45 5.27
N TYR A 131 -0.69 -1.46 4.42
CA TYR A 131 -2.04 -1.12 3.99
C TYR A 131 -2.56 -1.98 2.84
N GLY A 132 -1.68 -2.58 2.04
CA GLY A 132 -2.04 -3.36 0.85
C GLY A 132 -3.16 -4.38 1.08
N PRO A 133 -3.07 -5.28 2.10
CA PRO A 133 -4.12 -6.26 2.37
C PRO A 133 -5.50 -5.64 2.62
N ALA A 134 -5.56 -4.54 3.37
CA ALA A 134 -6.80 -3.81 3.64
C ALA A 134 -7.33 -3.12 2.39
N LEU A 135 -6.51 -2.29 1.74
CA LEU A 135 -6.91 -1.50 0.58
C LEU A 135 -7.37 -2.39 -0.56
N PHE A 136 -6.55 -3.34 -0.98
CA PHE A 136 -6.89 -4.23 -2.09
C PHE A 136 -8.05 -5.17 -1.74
N GLY A 137 -8.18 -5.57 -0.46
CA GLY A 137 -9.32 -6.36 -0.01
C GLY A 137 -10.64 -5.59 -0.13
N PHE A 138 -10.70 -4.36 0.38
CA PHE A 138 -11.89 -3.50 0.22
C PHE A 138 -12.21 -3.21 -1.26
N CYS A 139 -11.18 -2.96 -2.09
CA CYS A 139 -11.37 -2.79 -3.53
C CYS A 139 -11.96 -4.03 -4.21
N ARG A 140 -11.42 -5.23 -3.93
CA ARG A 140 -11.94 -6.50 -4.48
C ARG A 140 -13.36 -6.78 -4.05
N LYS A 141 -13.71 -6.47 -2.80
CA LYS A 141 -15.04 -6.66 -2.22
C LYS A 141 -16.04 -5.56 -2.58
N LEU A 142 -15.63 -4.58 -3.39
CA LEU A 142 -16.47 -3.42 -3.78
C LEU A 142 -17.00 -2.64 -2.57
N MET A 143 -16.15 -2.41 -1.57
CA MET A 143 -16.47 -1.68 -0.33
C MET A 143 -15.80 -0.30 -0.34
N PRO A 144 -16.40 0.72 -0.99
CA PRO A 144 -15.76 2.01 -1.24
C PRO A 144 -15.40 2.77 0.02
N GLU A 145 -16.30 2.83 1.01
CA GLU A 145 -16.07 3.62 2.22
C GLU A 145 -14.87 3.10 3.03
N GLY A 146 -14.70 1.77 3.13
CA GLY A 146 -13.53 1.16 3.76
C GLY A 146 -12.23 1.45 2.99
N ALA A 147 -12.25 1.37 1.66
CA ALA A 147 -11.08 1.69 0.83
C ALA A 147 -10.68 3.18 0.94
N TYR A 148 -11.65 4.09 0.98
CA TYR A 148 -11.39 5.53 1.14
C TYR A 148 -10.92 5.88 2.55
N GLU A 149 -11.39 5.16 3.57
CA GLU A 149 -10.89 5.30 4.94
C GLU A 149 -9.43 4.86 5.05
N VAL A 150 -9.07 3.74 4.40
CA VAL A 150 -7.68 3.27 4.30
C VAL A 150 -6.81 4.34 3.64
N ASP A 151 -7.22 4.85 2.47
CA ASP A 151 -6.49 5.90 1.75
C ASP A 151 -6.32 7.19 2.59
N SER A 152 -7.36 7.59 3.32
CA SER A 152 -7.30 8.75 4.21
C SER A 152 -6.32 8.53 5.37
N HIS A 153 -6.32 7.33 5.94
CA HIS A 153 -5.40 6.96 7.02
C HIS A 153 -3.96 6.87 6.53
N MET A 154 -3.71 6.34 5.32
CA MET A 154 -2.39 6.34 4.69
C MET A 154 -1.80 7.75 4.64
N LEU A 155 -2.57 8.72 4.12
CA LEU A 155 -2.15 10.12 4.04
C LEU A 155 -1.93 10.74 5.44
N ALA A 156 -2.80 10.43 6.41
CA ALA A 156 -2.67 10.90 7.79
C ALA A 156 -1.39 10.37 8.48
N SER A 157 -1.00 9.13 8.19
CA SER A 157 0.25 8.53 8.67
C SER A 157 1.47 8.87 7.78
N ALA A 158 1.36 9.86 6.89
CA ALA A 158 2.41 10.29 5.95
C ALA A 158 2.94 9.16 5.03
N VAL A 159 2.06 8.21 4.67
CA VAL A 159 2.33 7.14 3.71
C VAL A 159 1.64 7.51 2.39
N GLU A 160 2.44 7.89 1.40
CA GLU A 160 1.93 8.22 0.06
C GLU A 160 1.63 6.94 -0.74
N PRO A 161 0.41 6.79 -1.31
CA PRO A 161 0.09 5.68 -2.19
C PRO A 161 0.87 5.75 -3.52
N GLU A 162 1.30 4.59 -4.02
CA GLU A 162 1.91 4.46 -5.34
C GLU A 162 0.84 4.15 -6.41
N GLU A 163 1.29 3.95 -7.66
CA GLU A 163 0.40 3.66 -8.78
C GLU A 163 -0.54 2.45 -8.53
N PRO A 164 -0.09 1.31 -7.97
CA PRO A 164 -0.98 0.16 -7.75
C PRO A 164 -2.17 0.48 -6.84
N GLU A 165 -1.93 1.19 -5.73
CA GLU A 165 -2.95 1.60 -4.78
C GLU A 165 -3.93 2.60 -5.42
N LEU A 166 -3.41 3.62 -6.12
CA LEU A 166 -4.22 4.62 -6.81
C LEU A 166 -5.07 4.00 -7.94
N SER A 167 -4.49 3.06 -8.69
CA SER A 167 -5.19 2.34 -9.75
C SER A 167 -6.31 1.45 -9.21
N ALA A 168 -6.10 0.81 -8.06
CA ALA A 168 -7.13 0.00 -7.40
C ALA A 168 -8.30 0.88 -6.90
N LEU A 169 -7.99 2.00 -6.25
CA LEU A 169 -8.99 2.99 -5.84
C LEU A 169 -9.74 3.58 -7.03
N LEU A 170 -9.05 3.83 -8.15
CA LEU A 170 -9.64 4.36 -9.38
C LEU A 170 -10.62 3.35 -9.98
N LYS A 171 -10.21 2.09 -10.07
CA LYS A 171 -11.05 1.00 -10.57
C LYS A 171 -12.31 0.82 -9.70
N LEU A 172 -12.14 0.76 -8.38
CA LEU A 172 -13.25 0.68 -7.43
C LEU A 172 -14.22 1.87 -7.62
N SER A 173 -13.69 3.09 -7.68
CA SER A 173 -14.50 4.31 -7.82
C SER A 173 -15.27 4.34 -9.14
N SER A 174 -14.66 3.83 -10.23
CA SER A 174 -15.34 3.63 -11.51
C SER A 174 -16.46 2.60 -11.39
N ASP A 175 -16.18 1.44 -10.80
CA ASP A 175 -17.13 0.32 -10.69
C ASP A 175 -18.35 0.67 -9.81
N VAL A 176 -18.15 1.47 -8.75
CA VAL A 176 -19.22 1.98 -7.88
C VAL A 176 -19.77 3.35 -8.32
N LYS A 177 -19.42 3.81 -9.52
CA LYS A 177 -19.94 5.03 -10.17
C LYS A 177 -19.72 6.34 -9.39
N ARG A 178 -18.63 6.43 -8.61
CA ARG A 178 -18.23 7.64 -7.85
C ARG A 178 -17.35 8.55 -8.69
N ALA A 179 -17.99 9.31 -9.58
CA ALA A 179 -17.31 10.18 -10.57
C ALA A 179 -16.44 11.28 -9.95
N ASP A 180 -16.82 11.79 -8.78
CA ASP A 180 -16.05 12.74 -7.98
C ASP A 180 -14.71 12.13 -7.55
N LYS A 181 -14.74 10.90 -7.05
CA LYS A 181 -13.53 10.17 -6.65
C LYS A 181 -12.67 9.77 -7.83
N VAL A 182 -13.27 9.37 -8.95
CA VAL A 182 -12.52 9.15 -10.20
C VAL A 182 -11.75 10.41 -10.61
N TYR A 183 -12.39 11.58 -10.59
CA TYR A 183 -11.73 12.84 -10.92
C TYR A 183 -10.56 13.17 -9.98
N GLU A 184 -10.79 13.01 -8.66
CA GLU A 184 -9.77 13.22 -7.64
C GLU A 184 -8.55 12.30 -7.86
N LEU A 185 -8.78 11.01 -8.10
CA LEU A 185 -7.74 10.00 -8.27
C LEU A 185 -6.95 10.18 -9.57
N LEU A 186 -7.59 10.61 -10.66
CA LEU A 186 -6.89 10.99 -11.90
C LEU A 186 -5.91 12.15 -11.67
N HIS A 187 -6.27 13.14 -10.82
CA HIS A 187 -5.35 14.22 -10.45
C HIS A 187 -4.22 13.75 -9.55
N ARG A 188 -4.46 12.78 -8.68
CA ARG A 188 -3.40 12.16 -7.88
C ARG A 188 -2.42 11.41 -8.78
N LEU A 189 -2.89 10.56 -9.69
CA LEU A 189 -2.06 9.91 -10.71
C LEU A 189 -1.25 10.93 -11.53
N ARG A 190 -1.87 12.02 -11.96
CA ARG A 190 -1.17 13.11 -12.67
C ARG A 190 -0.01 13.69 -11.85
N ARG A 191 -0.21 13.89 -10.54
CA ARG A 191 0.76 14.52 -9.64
C ARG A 191 1.88 13.56 -9.23
N THR A 192 1.55 12.33 -8.83
CA THR A 192 2.49 11.42 -8.18
C THR A 192 3.11 10.42 -9.17
N VAL A 193 2.36 9.98 -10.17
CA VAL A 193 2.78 8.93 -11.12
C VAL A 193 3.22 9.52 -12.46
N ARG A 194 2.52 10.56 -12.95
CA ARG A 194 2.72 11.26 -14.23
C ARG A 194 2.46 10.41 -15.48
N GLN A 195 3.12 9.27 -15.60
CA GLN A 195 2.95 8.31 -16.70
C GLN A 195 2.47 6.99 -16.13
N VAL A 196 1.29 6.56 -16.56
CA VAL A 196 0.67 5.33 -16.06
C VAL A 196 1.13 4.11 -16.85
N SER A 197 1.19 2.99 -16.14
CA SER A 197 1.32 1.65 -16.69
C SER A 197 0.12 1.28 -17.57
N GLU A 198 0.33 0.31 -18.46
CA GLU A 198 -0.71 -0.19 -19.36
C GLU A 198 -1.97 -0.72 -18.61
N PRO A 199 -1.85 -1.47 -17.49
CA PRO A 199 -3.03 -1.86 -16.71
C PRO A 199 -3.83 -0.66 -16.17
N THR A 200 -3.16 0.38 -15.67
CA THR A 200 -3.84 1.58 -15.17
C THR A 200 -4.43 2.40 -16.32
N ALA A 201 -3.74 2.49 -17.46
CA ALA A 201 -4.30 3.08 -18.67
C ALA A 201 -5.61 2.39 -19.06
N LYS A 202 -5.67 1.04 -19.01
CA LYS A 202 -6.89 0.29 -19.30
C LYS A 202 -8.05 0.63 -18.36
N VAL A 203 -7.78 0.80 -17.06
CA VAL A 203 -8.80 1.26 -16.08
C VAL A 203 -9.34 2.64 -16.45
N ILE A 204 -8.48 3.56 -16.87
CA ILE A 204 -8.87 4.91 -17.30
C ILE A 204 -9.72 4.85 -18.58
N GLU A 205 -9.32 4.02 -19.55
CA GLU A 205 -10.08 3.81 -20.78
C GLU A 205 -11.46 3.22 -20.52
N ASP A 206 -11.55 2.26 -19.60
CA ASP A 206 -12.81 1.63 -19.22
C ASP A 206 -13.75 2.65 -18.55
N TRP A 207 -13.22 3.56 -17.71
CA TRP A 207 -14.00 4.68 -17.19
C TRP A 207 -14.57 5.54 -18.31
N PHE A 208 -13.75 6.04 -19.23
CA PHE A 208 -14.20 6.95 -20.28
C PHE A 208 -15.14 6.30 -21.31
N ASN A 209 -15.08 4.97 -21.47
CA ASN A 209 -16.04 4.21 -22.27
C ASN A 209 -17.34 3.87 -21.52
N SER A 210 -17.41 4.09 -20.21
CA SER A 210 -18.59 3.77 -19.39
C SER A 210 -19.73 4.76 -19.64
N GLU A 211 -20.97 4.28 -19.38
CA GLU A 211 -22.16 5.13 -19.38
C GLU A 211 -22.03 6.26 -18.33
N SER A 212 -21.52 5.94 -17.15
CA SER A 212 -21.33 6.91 -16.06
C SER A 212 -20.42 8.08 -16.46
N ALA A 213 -19.36 7.84 -17.22
CA ALA A 213 -18.52 8.94 -17.71
C ALA A 213 -19.24 9.84 -18.73
N SER A 214 -20.23 9.31 -19.46
CA SER A 214 -21.00 10.08 -20.46
C SER A 214 -22.05 11.01 -19.84
N GLU A 215 -22.47 10.69 -18.62
CA GLU A 215 -23.50 11.42 -17.87
C GLU A 215 -22.91 12.51 -16.95
N VAL A 216 -21.62 12.43 -16.64
CA VAL A 216 -20.95 13.40 -15.76
C VAL A 216 -20.44 14.60 -16.54
N GLY A 217 -20.53 15.77 -15.92
CA GLY A 217 -20.02 17.01 -16.47
C GLY A 217 -21.02 18.14 -16.45
N LYS A 218 -20.52 19.35 -16.71
CA LYS A 218 -21.32 20.57 -16.76
C LYS A 218 -21.49 20.97 -18.23
N LYS A 219 -22.72 21.22 -18.68
CA LYS A 219 -22.99 21.78 -20.04
C LYS A 219 -22.55 23.24 -20.18
N HIS A 220 -22.65 24.00 -19.09
CA HIS A 220 -22.25 25.40 -19.01
C HIS A 220 -21.31 25.58 -17.83
N TRP A 221 -20.20 26.27 -18.04
CA TRP A 221 -19.21 26.58 -17.02
C TRP A 221 -18.59 27.94 -17.28
N ASP A 222 -18.03 28.52 -16.22
CA ASP A 222 -17.28 29.77 -16.32
C ASP A 222 -15.90 29.51 -16.94
N VAL A 223 -15.74 29.96 -18.19
CA VAL A 223 -14.49 29.82 -18.95
C VAL A 223 -13.36 30.62 -18.32
N ASN A 224 -13.65 31.78 -17.71
CA ASN A 224 -12.64 32.60 -17.05
C ASN A 224 -12.10 31.88 -15.82
N LYS A 225 -13.00 31.29 -15.02
CA LYS A 225 -12.60 30.49 -13.85
C LYS A 225 -11.71 29.30 -14.23
N VAL A 226 -12.03 28.61 -15.33
CA VAL A 226 -11.19 27.50 -15.84
C VAL A 226 -9.81 28.03 -16.27
N ARG A 227 -9.76 29.14 -17.01
CA ARG A 227 -8.51 29.75 -17.47
C ARG A 227 -7.64 30.20 -16.29
N GLU A 228 -8.22 30.87 -15.32
CA GLU A 228 -7.55 31.27 -14.07
C GLU A 228 -7.03 30.04 -13.31
N GLY A 229 -7.84 28.97 -13.25
CA GLY A 229 -7.44 27.69 -12.66
C GLY A 229 -6.19 27.09 -13.31
N ILE A 230 -6.08 27.15 -14.64
CA ILE A 230 -4.90 26.67 -15.38
C ILE A 230 -3.65 27.46 -15.01
N VAL A 231 -3.75 28.80 -15.06
CA VAL A 231 -2.61 29.69 -14.79
C VAL A 231 -2.13 29.53 -13.35
N ARG A 232 -3.05 29.57 -12.39
CA ARG A 232 -2.73 29.48 -10.94
C ARG A 232 -2.04 28.16 -10.57
N ARG A 233 -2.20 27.11 -11.36
CA ARG A 233 -1.71 25.75 -11.05
C ARG A 233 -0.49 25.34 -11.88
N GLY A 234 0.17 26.29 -12.54
CA GLY A 234 1.40 26.05 -13.30
C GLY A 234 1.18 25.49 -14.71
N GLY A 235 -0.06 25.52 -15.23
CA GLY A 235 -0.39 25.03 -16.56
C GLY A 235 -0.73 23.53 -16.64
N GLY A 236 -1.37 23.13 -17.74
CA GLY A 236 -1.67 21.72 -18.05
C GLY A 236 -2.89 21.09 -17.36
N TRP A 237 -3.50 21.74 -16.36
CA TRP A 237 -4.72 21.26 -15.70
C TRP A 237 -5.47 22.38 -14.97
N HIS A 238 -6.78 22.23 -14.73
CA HIS A 238 -7.62 23.28 -14.10
C HIS A 238 -8.22 22.89 -12.73
N GLY A 239 -8.67 21.63 -12.56
CA GLY A 239 -9.20 21.13 -11.28
C GLY A 239 -10.64 21.58 -10.96
N GLU A 240 -11.44 21.99 -11.94
CA GLU A 240 -12.82 22.51 -11.75
C GLU A 240 -13.92 21.43 -11.89
N GLY A 241 -13.51 20.15 -11.91
CA GLY A 241 -14.39 19.00 -12.15
C GLY A 241 -14.55 18.66 -13.63
N TRP A 242 -15.49 17.76 -13.92
CA TRP A 242 -15.84 17.33 -15.28
C TRP A 242 -16.53 18.45 -16.07
N LEU A 243 -16.08 18.70 -17.29
CA LEU A 243 -16.63 19.69 -18.22
C LEU A 243 -17.14 19.00 -19.48
N GLY A 244 -18.20 19.54 -20.07
CA GLY A 244 -18.88 18.95 -21.22
C GLY A 244 -20.00 17.99 -20.83
N SER A 245 -20.60 17.35 -21.83
CA SER A 245 -21.65 16.34 -21.65
C SER A 245 -21.70 15.39 -22.83
N GLY A 246 -22.14 14.16 -22.62
CA GLY A 246 -22.32 13.15 -23.66
C GLY A 246 -21.14 12.18 -23.74
N LYS A 247 -21.21 11.27 -24.72
CA LYS A 247 -20.22 10.20 -24.87
C LYS A 247 -18.84 10.75 -25.20
N TRP A 248 -17.83 10.26 -24.50
CA TRP A 248 -16.43 10.56 -24.79
C TRP A 248 -15.99 9.87 -26.07
N ARG A 249 -15.18 10.56 -26.88
CA ARG A 249 -14.47 9.95 -28.01
C ARG A 249 -13.08 9.54 -27.51
N LEU A 250 -12.90 8.24 -27.25
CA LEU A 250 -11.64 7.69 -26.78
C LEU A 250 -10.84 7.10 -27.96
N VAL A 251 -9.56 7.48 -28.08
CA VAL A 251 -8.66 7.02 -29.15
C VAL A 251 -7.24 6.85 -28.59
N ARG A 252 -6.66 5.65 -28.73
CA ARG A 252 -5.21 5.46 -28.52
C ARG A 252 -4.45 6.09 -29.67
N THR A 253 -3.47 6.93 -29.36
CA THR A 253 -2.79 7.74 -30.36
C THR A 253 -1.35 8.05 -29.94
N GLY A 254 -0.58 8.59 -30.88
CA GLY A 254 0.77 9.10 -30.64
C GLY A 254 0.80 10.62 -30.52
N ILE A 255 1.90 11.12 -29.98
CA ILE A 255 2.25 12.55 -29.95
C ILE A 255 3.47 12.74 -30.86
N ASP A 256 3.45 13.78 -31.70
CA ASP A 256 4.59 14.12 -32.55
C ASP A 256 5.71 14.82 -31.76
N ASP A 257 6.85 15.06 -32.42
CA ASP A 257 8.02 15.72 -31.82
C ASP A 257 7.75 17.16 -31.34
N ASN A 258 6.67 17.79 -31.80
CA ASN A 258 6.24 19.13 -31.39
C ASN A 258 5.23 19.11 -30.23
N GLY A 259 4.90 17.93 -29.70
CA GLY A 259 3.92 17.77 -28.63
C GLY A 259 2.47 17.82 -29.13
N VAL A 260 2.20 17.61 -30.42
CA VAL A 260 0.85 17.65 -31.00
C VAL A 260 0.27 16.23 -31.08
N CYS A 261 -0.97 16.08 -30.61
CA CYS A 261 -1.69 14.82 -30.65
C CYS A 261 -2.15 14.45 -32.07
N HIS A 262 -1.80 13.26 -32.56
CA HIS A 262 -2.19 12.80 -33.91
C HIS A 262 -3.70 12.60 -34.08
N SER A 263 -4.47 12.46 -33.00
CA SER A 263 -5.93 12.22 -33.08
C SER A 263 -6.76 13.51 -33.09
N CYS A 264 -6.44 14.47 -32.22
CA CYS A 264 -7.25 15.68 -32.02
C CYS A 264 -6.55 16.98 -32.42
N ALA A 265 -5.29 16.91 -32.88
CA ALA A 265 -4.46 18.05 -33.27
C ALA A 265 -4.25 19.11 -32.17
N GLN A 266 -4.55 18.79 -30.91
CA GLN A 266 -4.25 19.66 -29.77
C GLN A 266 -2.77 19.53 -29.38
N LYS A 267 -2.16 20.65 -29.01
CA LYS A 267 -0.78 20.73 -28.53
C LYS A 267 -0.73 20.57 -27.02
N LEU A 268 0.10 19.65 -26.53
CA LEU A 268 0.38 19.50 -25.10
C LEU A 268 1.07 20.76 -24.54
N VAL A 269 0.86 21.01 -23.25
CA VAL A 269 1.40 22.17 -22.55
C VAL A 269 2.78 21.84 -21.99
N CYS A 270 3.71 22.79 -22.04
CA CYS A 270 4.94 22.74 -21.26
C CYS A 270 4.63 23.19 -19.83
N ILE A 271 4.86 22.32 -18.85
CA ILE A 271 4.58 22.59 -17.44
C ILE A 271 5.87 23.06 -16.79
N ASP A 272 5.85 24.27 -16.25
CA ASP A 272 7.01 24.84 -15.55
C ASP A 272 7.25 24.11 -14.24
N ILE A 273 8.53 23.90 -13.90
CA ILE A 273 8.95 23.40 -12.60
C ILE A 273 9.16 24.62 -11.70
N ASP A 274 8.64 24.58 -10.47
CA ASP A 274 8.83 25.66 -9.51
C ASP A 274 10.33 25.84 -9.20
N PRO A 275 10.91 27.04 -9.39
CA PRO A 275 12.29 27.32 -9.02
C PRO A 275 12.62 26.98 -7.56
N LYS A 276 11.66 27.13 -6.65
CA LYS A 276 11.83 26.77 -5.24
C LYS A 276 11.94 25.26 -5.03
N GLU A 277 11.12 24.47 -5.72
CA GLU A 277 11.25 23.00 -5.70
C GLU A 277 12.63 22.59 -6.24
N THR A 278 13.13 23.29 -7.26
CA THR A 278 14.46 23.07 -7.82
C THR A 278 15.57 23.38 -6.80
N GLU A 279 15.46 24.47 -6.04
CA GLU A 279 16.40 24.81 -4.96
C GLU A 279 16.35 23.79 -3.81
N ASP A 280 15.16 23.41 -3.37
CA ASP A 280 14.95 22.42 -2.31
C ASP A 280 15.53 21.05 -2.71
N PHE A 281 15.35 20.65 -3.97
CA PHE A 281 15.97 19.46 -4.55
C PHE A 281 17.49 19.56 -4.55
N ALA A 282 18.07 20.67 -5.02
CA ALA A 282 19.53 20.87 -5.06
C ALA A 282 20.16 20.84 -3.65
N SER A 283 19.48 21.44 -2.66
CA SER A 283 19.88 21.41 -1.25
C SER A 283 19.86 19.98 -0.70
N SER A 284 18.80 19.23 -0.97
CA SER A 284 18.65 17.84 -0.54
C SER A 284 19.69 16.91 -1.18
N LEU A 285 19.95 17.09 -2.48
CA LEU A 285 20.98 16.35 -3.21
C LEU A 285 22.37 16.60 -2.63
N THR A 286 22.68 17.86 -2.33
CA THR A 286 23.96 18.25 -1.69
C THR A 286 24.12 17.60 -0.32
N LYS A 287 23.07 17.60 0.51
CA LYS A 287 23.08 16.94 1.83
C LYS A 287 23.34 15.44 1.70
N LEU A 288 22.66 14.77 0.79
CA LEU A 288 22.84 13.32 0.55
C LEU A 288 24.24 12.99 0.02
N ALA A 289 24.78 13.78 -0.90
CA ALA A 289 26.12 13.59 -1.43
C ALA A 289 27.20 13.73 -0.34
N ASN A 290 27.09 14.76 0.51
CA ASN A 290 28.00 14.98 1.63
C ASN A 290 27.94 13.86 2.69
N GLN A 291 26.80 13.18 2.85
CA GLN A 291 26.70 12.03 3.76
C GLN A 291 27.45 10.80 3.24
N ARG A 292 27.55 10.64 1.91
CA ARG A 292 28.12 9.43 1.28
C ARG A 292 29.57 9.60 0.84
N VAL A 293 30.01 10.80 0.45
CA VAL A 293 31.33 11.04 -0.16
C VAL A 293 31.93 12.37 0.33
N LYS A 294 32.30 12.45 1.62
CA LYS A 294 32.68 13.70 2.31
C LYS A 294 33.86 14.47 1.67
N ASP A 295 34.92 13.79 1.21
CA ASP A 295 36.19 14.47 0.90
C ASP A 295 36.36 14.93 -0.56
N ASN A 296 35.52 14.43 -1.48
CA ASN A 296 35.62 14.74 -2.92
C ASN A 296 34.51 15.68 -3.41
N PHE A 297 33.31 15.64 -2.82
CA PHE A 297 32.20 16.46 -3.31
C PHE A 297 32.40 17.96 -3.02
N GLY A 298 33.02 18.29 -1.88
CA GLY A 298 33.36 19.68 -1.53
C GLY A 298 34.35 20.34 -2.50
N LYS A 299 35.21 19.56 -3.16
CA LYS A 299 36.19 20.06 -4.15
C LYS A 299 35.59 20.26 -5.54
N PHE A 300 34.40 19.72 -5.80
CA PHE A 300 33.68 19.83 -7.08
C PHE A 300 32.71 21.02 -7.11
N ARG A 301 32.36 21.60 -5.94
CA ARG A 301 31.54 22.81 -5.85
C ARG A 301 32.37 24.02 -6.28
N VAL A 302 32.17 24.49 -7.52
CA VAL A 302 32.60 25.82 -7.99
C VAL A 302 31.48 26.82 -7.74
#